data_AF-V9FRK7-F1
#
_entry.id   AF-V9FRK7-F1
#
_cell.length_a   1.000
_cell.length_b   1.000
_cell.length_c   1.000
_cell.angle_alpha   90.00
_cell.angle_beta   90.00
_cell.angle_gamma   90.00
#
_symmetry.space_group_name_H-M   'P 1'
#
loop_
_entity.id
_entity.type
_entity.pdbx_description
1 polymer ?
#
loop_
_entity_poly.entity_id
_entity_poly.type
_entity_poly.pdbx_seq_one_letter_code
_entity_poly.pdbx_strand_id
1 'polypeptide(L)'
;MKADTLNKIFMTLQTCMECIIRANGGNNYKTPHRGKDALKKAGQLPVSFACSAEVYDQGVKFVRAALEAKKAQEKKAALEARSKK
;
A
#
# COMPACT_ATOMS: atom_id res chain seq x y z
N MET A 1 -24.09 0.68 13.02
CA MET A 1 -22.76 1.30 13.33
C MET A 1 -22.95 2.80 13.50
N LYS A 2 -22.24 3.47 14.42
CA LYS A 2 -22.27 4.95 14.53
C LYS A 2 -21.41 5.59 13.44
N ALA A 3 -21.79 6.76 12.93
CA ALA A 3 -21.05 7.46 11.86
C ALA A 3 -19.57 7.70 12.23
N ASP A 4 -19.31 8.05 13.49
CA ASP A 4 -17.95 8.21 14.03
C ASP A 4 -17.11 6.94 13.97
N THR A 5 -17.73 5.79 14.24
CA THR A 5 -17.06 4.49 14.17
C THR A 5 -16.68 4.19 12.72
N LEU A 6 -17.59 4.43 11.78
CA LEU A 6 -17.32 4.21 10.36
C LEU A 6 -16.18 5.11 9.86
N ASN A 7 -16.18 6.40 10.24
CA ASN A 7 -15.11 7.31 9.87
C ASN A 7 -13.74 6.87 10.40
N LYS A 8 -13.68 6.44 11.68
CA LYS A 8 -12.45 5.91 12.27
C LYS A 8 -11.94 4.67 11.54
N ILE A 9 -12.83 3.77 11.13
CA ILE A 9 -12.48 2.55 10.38
C ILE A 9 -11.92 2.95 9.02
N PHE A 10 -12.61 3.83 8.29
CA PHE A 10 -12.17 4.32 6.99
C PHE A 10 -10.78 4.99 7.05
N MET A 11 -10.57 5.89 8.02
CA MET A 11 -9.26 6.52 8.23
C MET A 11 -8.17 5.51 8.60
N THR A 12 -8.52 4.45 9.35
CA THR A 12 -7.56 3.37 9.65
C THR A 12 -7.19 2.59 8.40
N LEU A 13 -8.17 2.27 7.55
CA LEU A 13 -7.94 1.61 6.28
C LEU A 13 -7.00 2.43 5.38
N GLN A 14 -7.20 3.74 5.27
CA GLN A 14 -6.30 4.62 4.52
C GLN A 14 -4.86 4.53 5.01
N THR A 15 -4.66 4.53 6.33
CA THR A 15 -3.32 4.40 6.90
C THR A 15 -2.71 3.01 6.68
N CYS A 16 -3.53 1.95 6.69
CA CYS A 16 -3.07 0.61 6.34
C CYS A 16 -2.66 0.52 4.87
N MET A 17 -3.39 1.16 3.95
CA MET A 17 -3.02 1.18 2.52
C MET A 17 -1.63 1.79 2.30
N GLU A 18 -1.31 2.88 3.00
CA GLU A 18 0.06 3.45 2.97
C GLU A 18 1.10 2.45 3.50
N CYS A 19 0.80 1.72 4.58
CA CYS A 19 1.68 0.67 5.12
C CYS A 19 1.88 -0.49 4.13
N ILE A 20 0.84 -0.93 3.43
CA ILE A 20 0.94 -1.98 2.40
C ILE A 20 1.90 -1.54 1.29
N ILE A 21 1.80 -0.29 0.85
CA ILE A 21 2.70 0.24 -0.18
C ILE A 21 4.15 0.24 0.33
N ARG A 22 4.39 0.72 1.56
CA ARG A 22 5.73 0.68 2.19
C ARG A 22 6.28 -0.74 2.35
N ALA A 23 5.39 -1.71 2.58
CA ALA A 23 5.73 -3.12 2.69
C ALA A 23 5.76 -3.85 1.33
N ASN A 24 5.77 -3.13 0.20
CA ASN A 24 5.80 -3.69 -1.15
C ASN A 24 4.68 -4.73 -1.41
N GLY A 25 3.48 -4.46 -0.89
CA GLY A 25 2.32 -5.37 -0.98
C GLY A 25 2.20 -6.37 0.16
N GLY A 26 3.20 -6.43 1.05
CA GLY A 26 3.15 -7.26 2.25
C GLY A 26 2.19 -6.74 3.32
N ASN A 27 1.84 -7.60 4.26
CA ASN A 27 0.99 -7.29 5.42
C ASN A 27 1.74 -7.33 6.76
N ASN A 28 3.07 -7.49 6.72
CA ASN A 28 3.91 -7.54 7.92
C ASN A 28 4.18 -6.13 8.46
N TYR A 29 3.13 -5.48 8.95
CA TYR A 29 3.19 -4.19 9.62
C TYR A 29 2.24 -4.17 10.81
N LYS A 30 2.59 -3.37 11.82
CA LYS A 30 1.67 -3.11 12.93
C LYS A 30 0.56 -2.18 12.47
N THR A 31 -0.66 -2.40 12.96
CA THR A 31 -1.79 -1.50 12.70
C THR A 31 -1.40 -0.06 13.08
N PRO A 32 -1.46 0.90 12.15
CA PRO A 32 -1.04 2.28 12.42
C PRO A 32 -2.02 3.02 13.34
N HIS A 33 -1.51 3.54 14.46
CA HIS A 33 -2.28 4.33 15.44
C HIS A 33 -2.02 5.83 15.27
N ARG A 34 -2.86 6.53 14.47
CA ARG A 34 -2.73 7.98 14.22
C ARG A 34 -3.49 8.90 15.19
N GLY A 35 -3.72 8.47 16.43
CA GLY A 35 -4.30 9.34 17.46
C GLY A 35 -5.64 9.99 17.12
N LYS A 36 -6.50 9.33 16.33
CA LYS A 36 -7.75 9.90 15.78
C LYS A 36 -8.65 10.53 16.84
N ASP A 37 -8.73 9.91 18.02
CA ASP A 37 -9.53 10.44 19.13
C ASP A 37 -8.95 11.73 19.73
N ALA A 38 -7.62 11.82 19.83
CA ALA A 38 -6.96 13.05 20.28
C ALA A 38 -7.15 14.18 19.26
N LEU A 39 -6.96 13.89 17.97
CA LEU A 39 -7.19 14.85 16.89
C LEU A 39 -8.64 15.35 16.84
N LYS A 40 -9.61 14.45 17.04
CA LYS A 40 -11.03 14.82 17.07
C LYS A 40 -11.33 15.75 18.25
N LYS A 41 -10.83 15.43 19.44
CA LYS A 41 -10.98 16.29 20.64
C LYS A 41 -10.35 17.67 20.46
N ALA A 42 -9.23 17.75 19.73
CA ALA A 42 -8.57 19.00 19.39
C ALA A 42 -9.23 19.77 18.22
N GLY A 43 -10.27 19.23 17.58
CA GLY A 43 -10.87 19.83 16.38
C GLY A 43 -9.97 19.79 15.14
N GLN A 44 -8.92 18.97 15.17
CA GLN A 44 -7.87 18.88 14.14
C GLN A 44 -7.93 17.57 13.34
N LEU A 45 -9.00 16.78 13.48
CA LEU A 45 -9.14 15.53 12.73
C LEU A 45 -9.36 15.86 11.25
N PRO A 46 -8.46 15.42 10.33
CA PRO A 46 -8.67 15.63 8.92
C PRO A 46 -9.82 14.77 8.40
N VAL A 47 -10.41 15.16 7.27
CA VAL A 47 -11.46 14.37 6.59
C VAL A 47 -10.93 13.03 6.09
N SER A 48 -9.65 12.99 5.70
CA SER A 48 -8.97 11.79 5.22
C SER A 48 -7.47 11.89 5.44
N PHE A 49 -6.79 10.75 5.55
CA PHE A 49 -5.33 10.69 5.49
C PHE A 49 -4.86 10.56 4.04
N ALA A 50 -3.98 11.47 3.61
CA ALA A 50 -3.31 11.38 2.32
C ALA A 50 -2.14 10.40 2.38
N CYS A 51 -1.92 9.68 1.28
CA CYS A 51 -0.67 8.94 1.06
C CYS A 51 0.43 9.95 0.69
N SER A 52 1.64 9.79 1.25
CA SER A 52 2.75 10.66 0.85
C SER A 52 3.19 10.35 -0.58
N ALA A 53 3.59 11.39 -1.31
CA ALA A 53 4.12 11.23 -2.67
C ALA A 53 5.31 10.27 -2.72
N GLU A 54 6.19 10.34 -1.71
CA GLU A 54 7.33 9.44 -1.57
C GLU A 54 6.92 7.95 -1.51
N VAL A 55 5.92 7.63 -0.69
CA VAL A 55 5.43 6.24 -0.57
C VAL A 55 4.79 5.79 -1.86
N TYR A 56 3.97 6.66 -2.47
CA TYR A 56 3.35 6.37 -3.74
C TYR A 56 4.40 6.06 -4.82
N ASP A 57 5.41 6.92 -4.96
CA ASP A 57 6.49 6.75 -5.92
C ASP A 57 7.31 5.49 -5.66
N GLN A 58 7.56 5.16 -4.39
CA GLN A 58 8.19 3.89 -4.00
C GLN A 58 7.37 2.69 -4.49
N GLY A 59 6.05 2.71 -4.26
CA GLY A 59 5.14 1.66 -4.73
C GLY A 59 5.13 1.53 -6.25
N VAL A 60 5.05 2.65 -6.96
CA VAL A 60 5.09 2.68 -8.43
C VAL A 60 6.40 2.07 -8.95
N LYS A 61 7.54 2.44 -8.37
CA LYS A 61 8.85 1.87 -8.73
C LYS A 61 8.88 0.36 -8.49
N PHE A 62 8.41 -0.11 -7.34
CA PHE A 62 8.35 -1.53 -7.01
C PHE A 62 7.49 -2.32 -8.01
N VAL A 63 6.28 -1.85 -8.29
CA VAL A 63 5.36 -2.53 -9.23
C VAL A 63 5.96 -2.57 -10.64
N ARG A 64 6.54 -1.46 -11.13
CA ARG A 64 7.19 -1.44 -12.44
C ARG A 64 8.34 -2.45 -12.51
N ALA A 65 9.21 -2.48 -11.50
CA ALA A 65 10.31 -3.44 -11.46
C ALA A 65 9.83 -4.89 -11.45
N ALA A 66 8.79 -5.20 -10.67
CA ALA A 66 8.18 -6.53 -10.61
C ALA A 66 7.58 -6.96 -11.96
N LEU A 67 6.90 -6.04 -12.67
CA LEU A 67 6.35 -6.30 -14.01
C LEU A 67 7.44 -6.60 -15.03
N GLU A 68 8.53 -5.82 -15.04
CA GLU A 68 9.65 -6.06 -15.96
C GLU A 68 10.39 -7.36 -15.64
N ALA A 69 10.58 -7.67 -14.35
CA ALA A 69 11.16 -8.95 -13.92
C ALA A 69 10.30 -10.15 -14.37
N LYS A 70 8.98 -10.05 -14.26
CA LYS A 70 8.05 -11.10 -14.72
C LYS A 70 8.15 -11.32 -16.23
N LYS A 71 8.16 -10.25 -17.03
CA LYS A 71 8.34 -10.34 -18.49
C LYS A 71 9.68 -11.00 -18.87
N ALA A 72 10.75 -10.65 -18.16
CA ALA A 72 12.07 -11.24 -18.39
C ALA A 72 12.09 -12.74 -18.06
N GLN A 73 11.45 -13.16 -16.97
CA GLN A 73 11.30 -14.57 -16.60
C GLN A 73 10.52 -15.36 -17.65
N GLU A 74 9.39 -14.81 -18.14
CA GLU A 74 8.58 -15.42 -19.19
C GLU A 74 9.37 -15.59 -20.50
N LYS A 75 10.13 -14.56 -20.91
CA LYS A 75 10.99 -14.64 -22.09
C LYS A 75 12.09 -15.71 -21.95
N LYS A 76 12.71 -15.80 -20.77
CA LYS A 76 13.73 -16.82 -20.47
C LYS A 76 13.12 -18.23 -20.52
N ALA A 77 11.96 -18.43 -19.89
CA ALA A 77 11.25 -19.70 -19.91
C ALA A 77 10.86 -20.13 -21.35
N ALA A 78 10.40 -19.19 -22.17
CA ALA A 78 10.06 -19.45 -23.58
C ALA A 78 11.29 -19.84 -24.43
N LEU A 79 12.44 -19.22 -24.19
CA LEU A 79 13.69 -19.57 -24.88
C LEU A 79 14.18 -20.96 -24.48
N GLU A 80 14.21 -21.26 -23.19
CA GLU A 80 14.60 -22.59 -22.67
C GLU A 80 13.68 -23.70 -23.18
N ALA A 81 12.38 -23.43 -23.30
CA ALA A 81 11.42 -24.38 -23.88
C ALA A 81 11.66 -24.64 -25.38
N ARG A 82 12.19 -23.66 -26.13
CA ARG A 82 12.57 -23.82 -27.54
C ARG A 82 13.87 -24.60 -27.72
N SER A 83 14.85 -24.41 -26.83
CA SER A 83 16.14 -25.12 -26.90
C SER A 83 16.08 -26.59 -26.46
N LYS A 84 14.97 -27.03 -25.86
CA LYS A 84 14.72 -28.43 -25.46
C LYS A 84 13.89 -29.23 -26.48
N LYS A 85 13.52 -28.61 -27.61
CA LYS A 85 12.85 -29.22 -28.76
C LYS A 85 13.87 -29.45 -29.88
#